data_AF-A0A486QLY1-F1
#
_entry.id   AF-A0A486QLY1-F1
#
_cell.length_a   1.000
_cell.length_b   1.000
_cell.length_c   1.000
_cell.angle_alpha   90.00
_cell.angle_beta   90.00
_cell.angle_gamma   90.00
#
_symmetry.space_group_name_H-M   'P 1'
#
loop_
_entity.id
_entity.type
_entity.pdbx_description
1 polymer ?
#
loop_
_entity_poly.entity_id
_entity_poly.type
_entity_poly.pdbx_seq_one_letter_code
_entity_poly.pdbx_strand_id
1 'polypeptide(L)'
;MSQVVNVITSSQKTKRPYRKGNPVSANERQKASLARRSNTHKSIHALIQIPLKEKLAQFAEEEGITQAQMIEKLIKLEAERRGNDV
;
A
#
# COMPACT_ATOMS: atom_id res chain seq x y z
N MET A 1 39.00 -55.46 -9.76
CA MET A 1 38.61 -54.55 -10.86
C MET A 1 37.29 -53.90 -10.48
N SER A 2 37.33 -52.78 -9.76
CA SER A 2 36.14 -52.07 -9.25
C SER A 2 35.57 -51.17 -10.34
N GLN A 3 34.38 -51.50 -10.83
CA GLN A 3 33.63 -50.65 -11.75
C GLN A 3 33.26 -49.35 -11.02
N VAL A 4 33.80 -48.22 -11.47
CA VAL A 4 33.39 -46.89 -11.06
C VAL A 4 31.99 -46.69 -11.65
N VAL A 5 30.97 -46.91 -10.82
CA VAL A 5 29.59 -46.58 -11.14
C VAL A 5 29.57 -45.08 -11.43
N ASN A 6 29.37 -44.73 -12.70
CA ASN A 6 29.10 -43.36 -13.10
C ASN A 6 27.86 -42.90 -12.33
N VAL A 7 28.11 -42.15 -11.25
CA VAL A 7 27.08 -41.41 -10.52
C VAL A 7 26.57 -40.37 -11.50
N ILE A 8 25.53 -40.73 -12.24
CA ILE A 8 24.69 -39.79 -12.97
C ILE A 8 23.95 -39.01 -11.89
N THR A 9 24.59 -37.97 -11.39
CA THR A 9 23.95 -37.01 -10.49
C THR A 9 22.75 -36.43 -11.23
N SER A 10 21.61 -36.40 -10.56
CA SER A 10 20.35 -35.80 -11.04
C SER A 10 20.46 -34.30 -11.37
N SER A 11 21.66 -33.71 -11.28
CA SER A 11 21.97 -32.32 -11.58
C SER A 11 22.35 -32.06 -13.04
N GLN A 12 22.23 -33.04 -13.94
CA GLN A 12 22.37 -32.81 -15.39
C GLN A 12 21.19 -32.06 -16.02
N LYS A 13 20.16 -31.68 -15.24
CA LYS A 13 19.14 -30.75 -15.70
C LYS A 13 19.78 -29.37 -15.89
N THR A 14 19.87 -28.92 -17.14
CA THR A 14 20.27 -27.56 -17.50
C THR A 14 19.55 -26.55 -16.62
N LYS A 15 20.31 -25.80 -15.82
CA LYS A 15 19.78 -24.69 -15.01
C LYS A 15 18.99 -23.78 -15.94
N ARG A 16 17.71 -23.52 -15.63
CA ARG A 16 16.89 -22.58 -16.40
C ARG A 16 17.66 -21.25 -16.47
N PRO A 17 17.83 -20.65 -17.66
CA PRO A 17 18.50 -19.37 -17.77
C PRO A 17 17.73 -18.35 -16.91
N TYR A 18 18.47 -17.62 -16.08
CA TYR A 18 17.91 -16.58 -15.23
C TYR A 18 17.22 -15.52 -16.12
N ARG A 19 15.89 -15.56 -16.19
CA ARG A 19 15.11 -14.48 -16.78
C ARG A 19 14.95 -13.40 -15.72
N LYS A 20 15.92 -12.49 -15.65
CA LYS A 20 15.67 -11.19 -15.01
C LYS A 20 14.59 -10.54 -15.84
N GLY A 21 13.35 -10.54 -15.35
CA GLY A 21 12.28 -9.78 -16.00
C GLY A 21 12.74 -8.34 -16.20
N ASN A 22 12.23 -7.68 -17.24
CA ASN A 22 12.53 -6.27 -17.45
C ASN A 22 12.06 -5.49 -16.20
N PRO A 23 12.93 -4.65 -15.62
CA PRO A 23 12.53 -3.84 -14.48
C PRO A 23 11.36 -2.96 -14.88
N VAL A 24 10.31 -2.99 -14.05
CA VAL A 24 9.11 -2.19 -14.26
C VAL A 24 9.52 -0.72 -14.40
N SER A 25 9.03 -0.07 -15.45
CA SER A 25 9.36 1.33 -15.73
C SER A 25 8.92 2.22 -14.56
N ALA A 26 9.54 3.40 -14.40
CA ALA A 26 9.19 4.30 -13.31
C ALA A 26 7.69 4.67 -13.33
N ASN A 27 7.13 4.89 -14.52
CA ASN A 27 5.71 5.20 -14.72
C ASN A 27 4.80 4.03 -14.35
N GLU A 28 5.14 2.79 -14.73
CA GLU A 28 4.35 1.61 -14.35
C GLU A 28 4.42 1.35 -12.84
N ARG A 29 5.56 1.58 -12.20
CA ARG A 29 5.68 1.53 -10.74
C ARG A 29 4.79 2.56 -10.05
N GLN A 30 4.78 3.79 -10.57
CA GLN A 30 3.91 4.84 -10.05
C GLN A 30 2.44 4.49 -10.21
N LYS A 31 2.03 4.02 -11.41
CA LYS A 31 0.66 3.57 -11.67
C LYS A 31 0.26 2.40 -10.77
N ALA A 32 1.12 1.42 -10.57
CA ALA A 32 0.86 0.29 -9.67
C ALA A 32 0.73 0.74 -8.21
N SER A 33 1.54 1.71 -7.77
CA SER A 33 1.42 2.30 -6.42
C SER A 33 0.09 3.05 -6.25
N LEU A 34 -0.31 3.84 -7.25
CA LEU A 34 -1.60 4.52 -7.27
C LEU A 34 -2.77 3.54 -7.29
N ALA A 35 -2.70 2.49 -8.10
CA ALA A 35 -3.73 1.45 -8.18
C ALA A 35 -3.91 0.67 -6.86
N ARG A 36 -2.82 0.45 -6.11
CA ARG A 36 -2.89 -0.14 -4.77
C ARG A 36 -3.59 0.79 -3.78
N ARG A 37 -3.34 2.10 -3.86
CA ARG A 37 -3.99 3.10 -3.00
C ARG A 37 -5.46 3.32 -3.37
N SER A 38 -5.83 3.28 -4.65
CA SER A 38 -7.20 3.50 -5.11
C SER A 38 -8.19 2.41 -4.66
N ASN A 39 -7.69 1.20 -4.38
CA ASN A 39 -8.55 0.11 -3.91
C ASN A 39 -8.96 0.27 -2.44
N THR A 40 -8.21 1.06 -1.66
CA THR A 40 -8.40 1.19 -0.20
C THR A 40 -8.88 2.57 0.20
N HIS A 41 -8.46 3.63 -0.50
CA HIS A 41 -8.78 5.02 -0.15
C HIS A 41 -9.24 5.76 -1.40
N LYS A 42 -10.29 6.59 -1.26
CA LYS A 42 -10.76 7.50 -2.30
C LYS A 42 -10.48 8.93 -1.88
N SER A 43 -10.01 9.77 -2.81
CA SER A 43 -9.70 11.17 -2.53
C SER A 43 -10.96 11.99 -2.25
N ILE A 44 -10.91 12.84 -1.22
CA ILE A 44 -11.96 13.81 -0.90
C ILE A 44 -11.45 15.21 -1.23
N HIS A 45 -12.18 15.93 -2.08
CA HIS A 45 -11.94 17.35 -2.35
C HIS A 45 -13.06 18.16 -1.69
N ALA A 46 -12.73 18.98 -0.70
CA ALA A 46 -13.70 19.76 0.06
C ALA A 46 -13.20 21.19 0.30
N LEU A 47 -14.12 22.14 0.21
CA LEU A 47 -13.93 23.52 0.62
C LEU A 47 -14.66 23.71 1.95
N ILE A 48 -13.93 24.17 2.97
CA ILE A 48 -14.47 24.41 4.31
C ILE A 48 -14.06 25.80 4.79
N GLN A 49 -14.74 26.29 5.82
CA GLN A 49 -14.39 27.57 6.43
C GLN A 49 -12.97 27.52 7.01
N ILE A 50 -12.21 28.60 6.79
CA ILE A 50 -10.84 28.77 7.27
C ILE A 50 -10.67 28.42 8.77
N PRO A 51 -11.48 28.94 9.71
CA PRO A 51 -11.30 28.62 11.13
C PRO A 51 -11.50 27.15 11.46
N LEU A 52 -12.35 26.43 10.71
CA LEU A 52 -12.53 24.99 10.89
C LEU A 52 -11.34 24.21 10.35
N LYS A 53 -10.72 24.68 9.26
CA LYS A 53 -9.51 24.08 8.71
C LYS A 53 -8.33 24.21 9.67
N GLU A 54 -8.18 25.36 10.32
CA GLU A 54 -7.13 25.60 11.32
C GLU A 54 -7.29 24.68 12.52
N LYS A 55 -8.51 24.55 13.07
CA LYS A 55 -8.79 23.60 14.16
C LYS A 55 -8.52 22.16 13.76
N LEU A 56 -8.89 21.77 12.55
CA LEU A 56 -8.61 20.42 12.05
C LEU A 56 -7.11 20.14 11.97
N ALA A 57 -6.32 21.14 11.55
CA ALA A 57 -4.86 21.03 11.53
C ALA A 57 -4.30 20.90 12.96
N GLN A 58 -4.77 21.72 13.90
CA GLN A 58 -4.38 21.65 15.32
C GLN A 58 -4.66 20.27 15.92
N PHE A 59 -5.89 19.74 15.76
CA PHE A 59 -6.22 18.42 16.27
C PHE A 59 -5.35 17.32 15.65
N ALA A 60 -5.05 17.43 14.35
CA ALA A 60 -4.19 16.46 13.69
C ALA A 60 -2.76 16.51 14.24
N GLU A 61 -2.24 17.72 14.54
CA GLU A 61 -0.92 17.91 15.16
C GLU A 61 -0.87 17.40 16.60
N GLU A 62 -1.89 17.68 17.41
CA GLU A 62 -1.98 17.23 18.81
C GLU A 62 -1.98 15.70 18.93
N GLU A 63 -2.68 15.01 18.02
CA GLU A 63 -2.72 13.56 17.99
C GLU A 63 -1.54 12.93 17.21
N GLY A 64 -0.71 13.74 16.56
CA GLY A 64 0.40 13.28 15.72
C GLY A 64 -0.04 12.48 14.49
N ILE A 65 -1.27 12.73 14.00
CA ILE A 65 -1.85 12.04 12.84
C ILE A 65 -1.98 12.96 11.64
N THR A 66 -2.25 12.38 10.47
CA THR A 66 -2.50 13.19 9.27
C THR A 66 -3.90 13.82 9.31
N GLN A 67 -4.08 14.96 8.65
CA GLN A 67 -5.39 15.62 8.51
C GLN A 67 -6.46 14.68 7.91
N ALA A 68 -6.07 13.78 7.00
CA ALA A 68 -6.98 12.79 6.42
C ALA A 68 -7.44 11.75 7.47
N GLN A 69 -6.51 11.24 8.28
CA GLN A 69 -6.84 10.32 9.38
C GLN A 69 -7.72 10.99 10.44
N MET A 70 -7.50 12.27 10.72
CA MET A 70 -8.37 13.03 11.61
C MET A 70 -9.80 13.10 11.05
N ILE A 71 -9.97 13.31 9.74
CA ILE A 71 -11.29 13.26 9.10
C ILE A 71 -11.92 11.86 9.24
N GLU A 72 -11.17 10.79 9.00
CA GLU A 72 -11.66 9.42 9.17
C GLU A 72 -12.12 9.16 10.62
N LYS A 73 -11.34 9.63 11.61
CA LYS A 73 -11.68 9.51 13.03
C LYS A 73 -12.96 10.27 13.37
N LEU A 74 -13.10 11.51 12.91
CA LEU A 74 -14.31 12.32 13.09
C LEU A 74 -15.54 11.65 12.46
N ILE A 75 -15.38 11.04 11.28
CA ILE A 75 -16.47 10.30 10.63
C ILE A 75 -16.86 9.08 11.44
N LYS A 76 -15.91 8.27 11.92
CA LYS A 76 -16.18 7.08 12.75
C LYS A 76 -16.92 7.44 14.03
N LEU A 77 -16.45 8.46 14.75
CA LEU A 77 -17.10 8.94 15.98
C LEU A 77 -18.54 9.42 15.72
N GLU A 78 -18.77 10.14 14.63
CA GLU A 78 -20.12 10.59 14.27
C GLU A 78 -21.02 9.42 13.80
N ALA A 79 -20.45 8.39 13.18
CA ALA A 79 -21.16 7.17 12.80
C ALA A 79 -21.61 6.36 14.03
N GLU A 80 -20.69 6.14 14.98
CA GLU A 80 -20.99 5.51 16.28
C GLU A 80 -22.09 6.27 17.02
N ARG A 81 -22.01 7.61 17.06
CA ARG A 81 -23.03 8.46 17.67
C ARG A 81 -24.41 8.32 17.04
N ARG A 82 -24.46 8.06 15.72
CA ARG A 82 -25.70 7.85 14.96
C ARG A 82 -26.19 6.40 14.98
N GLY A 83 -25.43 5.49 15.58
CA GLY A 83 -25.72 4.04 15.58
C GLY A 83 -25.56 3.40 14.20
N ASN A 84 -24.78 4.01 13.31
CA ASN A 84 -24.46 3.47 11.99
C ASN A 84 -23.01 2.97 12.04
N ASP A 85 -22.80 1.67 12.11
CA ASP A 85 -21.46 1.09 12.01
C ASP A 85 -20.87 1.33 10.61
N VAL A 86 -19.62 1.83 10.54
CA VAL A 86 -18.86 2.10 9.31
C VAL A 86 -17.64 1.18 9.22
#